data_AF-A0A340XXB4-F1
#
_entry.id   AF-A0A340XXB4-F1
#
_cell.length_a   1.000
_cell.length_b   1.000
_cell.length_c   1.000
_cell.angle_alpha   90.00
_cell.angle_beta   90.00
_cell.angle_gamma   90.00
#
_symmetry.space_group_name_H-M   'P 1'
#
loop_
_entity.id
_entity.type
_entity.pdbx_description
1 polymer ?
#
loop_
_entity_poly.entity_id
_entity_poly.type
_entity_poly.pdbx_seq_one_letter_code
_entity_poly.pdbx_strand_id
1 'polypeptide(L)'
;CVKSWCLRAELPPLYALELLTIYAWEVGTQEEACFRLDSGLATVMRLLQQYQLLCIYWTDYYTFQNPIIEDFVRKQLKKERPIILDPADPTHNVAKGYRWDIVAQRACQCLKQDCCYDNYENPVPKWNVK
;
A
#
# COMPACT_ATOMS: atom_id res chain seq x y z
N CYS A 1 -16.88 -33.14 16.51
CA CYS A 1 -15.74 -32.31 16.05
C CYS A 1 -16.28 -31.06 15.36
N VAL A 2 -15.91 -29.89 15.88
CA VAL A 2 -16.44 -28.58 15.50
C VAL A 2 -16.03 -28.23 14.08
N LYS A 3 -17.00 -27.97 13.20
CA LYS A 3 -16.78 -27.40 11.87
C LYS A 3 -16.12 -26.03 12.07
N SER A 4 -14.85 -25.88 11.67
CA SER A 4 -14.16 -24.59 11.74
C SER A 4 -14.76 -23.65 10.69
N TRP A 5 -15.67 -22.79 11.12
CA TRP A 5 -15.99 -21.56 10.40
C TRP A 5 -14.74 -20.69 10.51
N CYS A 6 -13.76 -20.90 9.61
CA CYS A 6 -12.77 -19.88 9.37
C CYS A 6 -13.53 -18.69 8.81
N LEU A 7 -13.84 -17.71 9.66
CA LEU A 7 -14.15 -16.36 9.23
C LEU A 7 -13.10 -16.03 8.17
N ARG A 8 -13.50 -15.94 6.89
CA ARG A 8 -12.62 -15.44 5.84
C ARG A 8 -12.15 -14.09 6.38
N ALA A 9 -10.87 -14.01 6.75
CA ALA A 9 -10.34 -12.74 7.19
C ALA A 9 -10.61 -11.74 6.06
N GLU A 10 -11.22 -10.61 6.39
CA GLU A 10 -11.48 -9.54 5.42
C GLU A 10 -10.13 -8.91 5.06
N LEU A 11 -9.43 -9.55 4.13
CA LEU A 11 -8.17 -9.06 3.60
C LEU A 11 -8.44 -7.85 2.70
N PRO A 12 -7.49 -6.92 2.59
CA PRO A 12 -7.59 -5.81 1.66
C PRO A 12 -7.87 -6.32 0.23
N PRO A 13 -8.66 -5.57 -0.56
CA PRO A 13 -8.90 -5.93 -1.94
C PRO A 13 -7.60 -5.88 -2.75
N LEU A 14 -7.51 -6.66 -3.82
CA LEU A 14 -6.35 -6.61 -4.74
C LEU A 14 -6.08 -5.19 -5.23
N TYR A 15 -7.14 -4.43 -5.49
CA TYR A 15 -7.07 -3.04 -5.90
C TYR A 15 -6.28 -2.15 -4.93
N ALA A 16 -6.37 -2.39 -3.62
CA ALA A 16 -5.57 -1.64 -2.65
C ALA A 16 -4.06 -1.95 -2.76
N LEU A 17 -3.69 -3.18 -3.14
CA LEU A 17 -2.30 -3.56 -3.37
C LEU A 17 -1.79 -3.05 -4.72
N GLU A 18 -2.64 -3.02 -5.75
CA GLU A 18 -2.34 -2.40 -7.04
C GLU A 18 -1.99 -0.92 -6.84
N LEU A 19 -2.85 -0.16 -6.15
CA LEU A 19 -2.61 1.24 -5.82
C LEU A 19 -1.36 1.45 -4.94
N LEU A 20 -1.13 0.59 -3.95
CA LEU A 20 0.09 0.65 -3.14
C LEU A 20 1.36 0.40 -3.97
N THR A 21 1.28 -0.48 -4.97
CA THR A 21 2.39 -0.80 -5.87
C THR A 21 2.68 0.37 -6.81
N ILE A 22 1.63 0.99 -7.38
CA ILE A 22 1.74 2.20 -8.19
C ILE A 22 2.41 3.31 -7.37
N TYR A 23 1.91 3.59 -6.17
CA TYR A 23 2.48 4.59 -5.27
C TYR A 23 3.98 4.33 -4.96
N ALA A 24 4.33 3.08 -4.68
CA ALA A 24 5.71 2.70 -4.38
C ALA A 24 6.64 3.00 -5.57
N TRP A 25 6.19 2.73 -6.80
CA TRP A 25 6.93 3.01 -8.03
C TRP A 25 7.00 4.51 -8.31
N GLU A 26 5.87 5.23 -8.30
CA GLU A 26 5.82 6.67 -8.55
C GLU A 26 6.77 7.45 -7.63
N VAL A 27 6.70 7.20 -6.31
CA VAL A 27 7.52 7.92 -5.34
C VAL A 27 8.96 7.38 -5.30
N GLY A 28 9.12 6.07 -5.40
CA GLY A 28 10.40 5.40 -5.21
C GLY A 28 11.34 5.53 -6.39
N THR A 29 10.80 5.59 -7.61
CA THR A 29 11.58 5.66 -8.85
C THR A 29 11.29 6.91 -9.68
N GLN A 30 10.42 7.81 -9.22
CA GLN A 30 10.01 9.00 -10.00
C GLN A 30 9.46 8.60 -11.37
N GLU A 31 8.63 7.55 -11.41
CA GLU A 31 7.99 7.04 -12.62
C GLU A 31 8.97 6.55 -13.71
N GLU A 32 10.20 6.17 -13.33
CA GLU A 32 11.15 5.58 -14.27
C GLU A 32 10.61 4.30 -14.94
N ALA A 33 10.77 4.22 -16.27
CA ALA A 33 10.35 3.05 -17.07
C ALA A 33 11.20 1.80 -16.80
N CYS A 34 12.47 1.98 -16.44
CA CYS A 34 13.41 0.90 -16.17
C CYS A 34 13.75 0.88 -14.69
N PHE A 35 13.32 -0.15 -13.97
CA PHE A 35 13.60 -0.29 -12.54
C PHE A 35 13.84 -1.76 -12.18
N ARG A 36 14.42 -1.95 -10.99
CA ARG A 36 14.66 -3.26 -10.41
C ARG A 36 13.38 -3.82 -9.79
N LEU A 37 12.90 -4.95 -10.32
CA LEU A 37 11.66 -5.58 -9.87
C LEU A 37 11.75 -6.09 -8.42
N ASP A 38 12.91 -6.64 -8.04
CA ASP A 38 13.18 -7.11 -6.68
C ASP A 38 13.17 -5.96 -5.66
N SER A 39 13.77 -4.82 -6.02
CA SER A 39 13.67 -3.58 -5.22
C SER A 39 12.23 -3.11 -5.07
N GLY A 40 11.43 -3.18 -6.14
CA GLY A 40 10.00 -2.85 -6.10
C GLY A 40 9.22 -3.76 -5.15
N LEU A 41 9.40 -5.07 -5.27
CA LEU A 41 8.76 -6.05 -4.38
C LEU A 41 9.14 -5.79 -2.92
N ALA A 42 10.43 -5.64 -2.62
CA ALA A 42 10.92 -5.39 -1.26
C ALA A 42 10.37 -4.07 -0.69
N THR A 43 10.17 -3.06 -1.53
CA THR A 43 9.57 -1.77 -1.17
C THR A 43 8.09 -1.92 -0.82
N VAL A 44 7.30 -2.62 -1.64
CA VAL A 44 5.88 -2.90 -1.35
C VAL A 44 5.75 -3.69 -0.04
N MET A 45 6.56 -4.72 0.16
CA MET A 45 6.55 -5.49 1.41
C MET A 45 6.89 -4.62 2.63
N ARG A 46 7.79 -3.65 2.49
CA ARG A 46 8.11 -2.70 3.55
C ARG A 46 6.94 -1.76 3.85
N LEU A 47 6.26 -1.23 2.84
CA LEU A 47 5.08 -0.40 3.01
C LEU A 47 3.94 -1.16 3.71
N LEU A 48 3.76 -2.44 3.37
CA LEU A 48 2.80 -3.32 4.05
C LEU A 48 3.10 -3.51 5.53
N GLN A 49 4.37 -3.57 5.95
CA GLN A 49 4.74 -3.59 7.37
C GLN A 49 4.41 -2.28 8.08
N GLN A 50 4.40 -1.17 7.35
CA GLN A 50 4.16 0.18 7.86
C GLN A 50 2.73 0.67 7.55
N TYR A 51 1.78 -0.25 7.35
CA TYR A 51 0.41 0.08 6.94
C TYR A 51 -0.25 1.15 7.85
N GLN A 52 0.05 1.15 9.14
CA GLN A 52 -0.46 2.13 10.11
C GLN A 52 0.01 3.57 9.84
N LEU A 53 1.04 3.75 9.02
CA LEU A 53 1.57 5.05 8.61
C LEU A 53 1.07 5.49 7.23
N LEU A 54 0.43 4.60 6.45
CA LEU A 54 0.01 4.90 5.08
C LEU A 54 -1.09 5.95 5.03
N CYS A 55 -0.84 6.97 4.23
CA CYS A 55 -1.77 8.04 3.89
C CYS A 55 -1.53 8.48 2.45
N ILE A 56 -2.11 7.73 1.51
CA ILE A 56 -1.86 7.84 0.08
C ILE A 56 -3.13 8.39 -0.60
N TYR A 57 -2.95 9.34 -1.51
CA TYR A 57 -3.98 9.90 -2.36
C TYR A 57 -3.34 10.48 -3.62
N TRP A 58 -4.16 10.67 -4.64
CA TRP A 58 -3.78 11.26 -5.93
C TRP A 58 -4.61 12.49 -6.20
N THR A 59 -4.19 13.31 -7.16
CA THR A 59 -4.94 14.48 -7.61
C THR A 59 -5.16 14.51 -9.12
N ASP A 60 -5.12 13.34 -9.76
CA ASP A 60 -5.25 13.18 -11.22
C ASP A 60 -6.67 13.48 -11.71
N TYR A 61 -7.69 12.91 -11.05
CA TYR A 61 -9.10 13.05 -11.46
C TYR A 61 -9.93 13.94 -10.53
N TYR A 62 -9.35 14.37 -9.41
CA TYR A 62 -9.91 15.41 -8.54
C TYR A 62 -8.79 16.27 -7.97
N THR A 63 -9.01 17.58 -7.90
CA THR A 63 -8.02 18.53 -7.37
C THR A 63 -8.61 19.35 -6.22
N PHE A 64 -7.75 20.03 -5.46
CA PHE A 64 -8.17 20.95 -4.40
C PHE A 64 -8.64 22.32 -4.90
N GLN A 65 -8.85 22.49 -6.22
CA GLN A 65 -9.38 23.75 -6.76
C GLN A 65 -10.84 23.99 -6.35
N ASN A 66 -11.62 22.92 -6.18
CA ASN A 66 -12.98 23.02 -5.68
C ASN A 66 -12.97 22.91 -4.14
N PRO A 67 -13.46 23.93 -3.41
CA PRO A 67 -13.40 23.94 -1.94
C PRO A 67 -14.19 22.81 -1.28
N ILE A 68 -15.25 22.31 -1.94
CA ILE A 68 -16.05 21.17 -1.44
C ILE A 68 -15.22 19.88 -1.53
N ILE A 69 -14.55 19.67 -2.66
CA ILE A 69 -13.67 18.50 -2.87
C ILE A 69 -12.49 18.58 -1.92
N GLU A 70 -11.86 19.75 -1.79
CA GLU A 70 -10.75 19.96 -0.86
C GLU A 70 -11.14 19.64 0.59
N ASP A 71 -12.22 20.23 1.10
CA ASP A 71 -12.69 19.98 2.47
C ASP A 71 -12.98 18.50 2.68
N PHE A 72 -13.62 17.87 1.70
CA PHE A 72 -13.97 16.45 1.79
C PHE A 72 -12.73 15.54 1.79
N VAL A 73 -11.78 15.73 0.88
CA VAL A 73 -10.53 14.95 0.86
C VAL A 73 -9.74 15.19 2.14
N ARG A 74 -9.62 16.44 2.62
CA ARG A 74 -8.95 16.75 3.90
C ARG A 74 -9.60 16.02 5.08
N LYS A 75 -10.91 15.83 5.07
CA LYS A 75 -11.61 15.00 6.08
C LYS A 75 -11.29 13.52 5.93
N GLN A 76 -11.17 12.99 4.71
CA GLN A 76 -10.72 11.61 4.47
C GLN A 76 -9.31 11.37 5.01
N LEU A 77 -8.37 12.27 4.72
CA LEU A 77 -6.95 12.16 5.10
C LEU A 77 -6.70 12.24 6.62
N LYS A 78 -7.69 12.67 7.40
CA LYS A 78 -7.64 12.71 8.88
C LYS A 78 -8.21 11.45 9.55
N LYS A 79 -8.73 10.49 8.77
CA LYS A 79 -9.32 9.26 9.30
C LYS A 79 -8.23 8.32 9.84
N GLU A 80 -8.68 7.22 10.43
CA GLU A 80 -7.80 6.14 10.87
C GLU A 80 -7.06 5.53 9.66
N ARG A 81 -5.76 5.32 9.83
CA ARG A 81 -4.89 4.71 8.83
C ARG A 81 -5.03 3.19 8.85
N PRO A 82 -4.79 2.49 7.72
CA PRO A 82 -4.28 2.98 6.44
C PRO A 82 -5.32 3.78 5.64
N ILE A 83 -4.85 4.82 4.97
CA ILE A 83 -5.64 5.56 3.98
C ILE A 83 -4.98 5.35 2.63
N ILE A 84 -5.74 4.77 1.70
CA ILE A 84 -5.43 4.74 0.28
C ILE A 84 -6.70 5.24 -0.39
N LEU A 85 -6.70 6.50 -0.81
CA LEU A 85 -7.87 7.10 -1.43
C LEU A 85 -7.90 6.73 -2.91
N ASP A 86 -9.04 6.24 -3.38
CA ASP A 86 -9.23 5.90 -4.78
C ASP A 86 -8.95 7.15 -5.65
N PRO A 87 -8.08 7.07 -6.68
CA PRO A 87 -7.81 8.20 -7.56
C PRO A 87 -9.03 8.63 -8.39
N ALA A 88 -10.00 7.74 -8.63
CA ALA A 88 -11.21 8.01 -9.40
C ALA A 88 -12.43 8.36 -8.53
N ASP A 89 -12.40 8.07 -7.23
CA ASP A 89 -13.48 8.37 -6.28
C ASP A 89 -12.94 8.94 -4.95
N PRO A 90 -13.01 10.27 -4.72
CA PRO A 90 -12.49 10.88 -3.49
C PRO A 90 -13.24 10.44 -2.23
N THR A 91 -14.37 9.73 -2.35
CA THR A 91 -15.18 9.19 -1.25
C THR A 91 -14.77 7.80 -0.80
N HIS A 92 -14.00 7.09 -1.63
CA HIS A 92 -13.67 5.69 -1.42
C HIS A 92 -12.23 5.51 -0.89
N ASN A 93 -12.10 5.27 0.42
CA ASN A 93 -10.84 4.75 0.98
C ASN A 93 -10.81 3.23 0.78
N VAL A 94 -10.02 2.75 -0.20
CA VAL A 94 -9.93 1.33 -0.57
C VAL A 94 -9.29 0.47 0.53
N ALA A 95 -8.60 1.09 1.49
CA ALA A 95 -7.88 0.40 2.56
C ALA A 95 -8.70 0.25 3.85
N LYS A 96 -9.88 0.86 3.94
CA LYS A 96 -10.65 0.92 5.19
C LYS A 96 -11.27 -0.43 5.57
N GLY A 97 -11.08 -0.84 6.83
CA GLY A 97 -11.83 -1.93 7.45
C GLY A 97 -11.24 -3.34 7.27
N TYR A 98 -10.05 -3.45 6.69
CA TYR A 98 -9.44 -4.73 6.36
C TYR A 98 -8.34 -5.15 7.35
N ARG A 99 -8.04 -6.46 7.35
CA ARG A 99 -7.00 -7.12 8.16
C ARG A 99 -5.59 -6.93 7.60
N TRP A 100 -5.15 -5.67 7.55
CA TRP A 100 -3.80 -5.29 7.15
C TRP A 100 -2.71 -5.87 8.05
N ASP A 101 -3.02 -6.16 9.31
CA ASP A 101 -2.13 -6.84 10.25
C ASP A 101 -1.70 -8.24 9.75
N ILE A 102 -2.64 -8.99 9.15
CA ILE A 102 -2.34 -10.30 8.56
C ILE A 102 -1.45 -10.13 7.33
N VAL A 103 -1.74 -9.15 6.47
CA VAL A 103 -0.92 -8.87 5.28
C VAL A 103 0.48 -8.41 5.68
N ALA A 104 0.61 -7.56 6.70
CA ALA A 104 1.88 -7.11 7.26
C ALA A 104 2.71 -8.29 7.81
N GLN A 105 2.06 -9.26 8.48
CA GLN A 105 2.71 -10.48 8.94
C GLN A 105 3.26 -11.30 7.75
N ARG A 106 2.48 -11.44 6.68
CA ARG A 106 2.94 -12.13 5.46
C ARG A 106 4.06 -11.37 4.75
N ALA A 107 4.00 -10.05 4.71
CA ALA A 107 5.07 -9.22 4.18
C ALA A 107 6.38 -9.38 4.98
N CYS A 108 6.29 -9.49 6.31
CA CYS A 108 7.44 -9.78 7.17
C CYS A 108 8.08 -11.15 6.88
N GLN A 109 7.27 -12.16 6.57
CA GLN A 109 7.75 -13.49 6.16
C GLN A 109 8.38 -13.44 4.77
N CYS A 110 7.75 -12.74 3.83
CA CYS A 110 8.21 -12.56 2.46
C CYS A 110 9.60 -11.90 2.39
N LEU A 111 9.82 -10.85 3.19
CA LEU A 111 11.12 -10.16 3.29
C LEU A 111 12.27 -11.04 3.79
N LYS A 112 12.00 -12.26 4.27
CA LYS A 112 13.00 -13.25 4.72
C LYS A 112 13.19 -14.38 3.70
N GLN A 113 12.51 -14.35 2.57
CA GLN A 113 12.63 -15.35 1.50
C GLN A 113 13.61 -14.88 0.43
N ASP A 114 14.09 -15.84 -0.36
CA ASP A 114 15.12 -15.64 -1.40
C ASP A 114 14.78 -14.52 -2.40
N CYS A 115 13.49 -14.27 -2.67
CA CYS A 115 13.05 -13.19 -3.56
C CYS A 115 13.37 -11.76 -3.06
N CYS A 116 13.79 -11.63 -1.79
CA CYS A 116 14.16 -10.37 -1.16
C CYS A 116 15.65 -10.31 -0.80
N TYR A 117 16.47 -11.25 -1.29
CA TYR A 117 17.91 -11.32 -1.07
C TYR A 117 18.66 -11.42 -2.40
N ASP A 118 19.89 -10.89 -2.44
CA ASP A 118 20.79 -11.08 -3.57
C ASP A 118 21.62 -12.36 -3.44
N ASN A 119 22.41 -12.66 -4.48
CA ASN A 119 23.27 -13.85 -4.53
C ASN A 119 24.37 -13.87 -3.45
N TYR A 120 24.56 -12.78 -2.71
CA TYR A 120 25.52 -12.64 -1.62
C TYR A 120 24.84 -12.62 -0.25
N GLU A 121 23.57 -13.06 -0.18
CA GLU A 121 22.76 -13.08 1.05
C GLU A 121 22.55 -11.69 1.68
N ASN A 122 22.65 -10.61 0.90
CA ASN A 122 22.30 -9.27 1.37
C ASN A 122 20.81 -8.98 1.08
N PRO A 123 20.10 -8.29 1.99
CA PRO A 123 18.75 -7.82 1.71
C PRO A 123 18.74 -6.88 0.50
N VAL A 124 17.81 -7.11 -0.43
CA VAL A 124 17.63 -6.27 -1.62
C VAL A 124 17.35 -4.81 -1.19
N PRO A 125 17.99 -3.82 -1.84
CA PRO A 125 17.75 -2.42 -1.53
C PRO A 125 16.31 -2.02 -1.87
N LYS A 126 15.70 -1.24 -0.97
CA LYS A 126 14.34 -0.72 -1.09
C LYS A 126 14.41 0.72 -1.57
N TRP A 127 13.40 1.17 -2.31
CA TRP A 127 13.29 2.57 -2.69
C TRP A 127 12.98 3.45 -1.49
N ASN A 128 13.37 4.72 -1.58
CA ASN A 128 13.10 5.71 -0.55
C ASN A 128 11.70 6.30 -0.74
N VAL A 129 10.69 5.60 -0.22
CA VAL A 129 9.29 6.04 -0.20
C VAL A 129 9.03 6.71 1.15
N LYS A 130 8.53 7.96 1.14
CA LYS A 130 8.32 8.78 2.33
C LYS A 130 6.94 8.58 2.95
#